data_AF-A0A661IWI9-F1
#
_entry.id   AF-A0A661IWI9-F1
#
_cell.length_a   1.000
_cell.length_b   1.000
_cell.length_c   1.000
_cell.angle_alpha   90.00
_cell.angle_beta   90.00
_cell.angle_gamma   90.00
#
_symmetry.space_group_name_H-M   'P 1'
#
loop_
_entity.id
_entity.type
_entity.pdbx_description
1 polymer ?
#
loop_
_entity_poly.entity_id
_entity_poly.type
_entity_poly.pdbx_seq_one_letter_code
_entity_poly.pdbx_strand_id
1 'polypeptide(L)'
;MARAQEKVAIVDFGSQYTQLIARRVRELGVFSEIHAPNLSIEELSEYDGIILSGGPASVFEEGAPSIGKEVFSLGIPILGICYGMQLMAHLLGGKVSPAPEREYGGAVLTVDRAQGIFSGLRTTKGYR
;
A
#
# COMPACT_ATOMS: atom_id res chain seq x y z
N MET A 1 2.87 31.61 -0.57
CA MET A 1 3.75 30.70 0.17
C MET A 1 3.99 29.50 -0.74
N ALA A 2 5.24 29.17 -1.06
CA ALA A 2 5.52 27.93 -1.79
C ALA A 2 5.04 26.77 -0.90
N ARG A 3 4.14 25.91 -1.42
CA ARG A 3 3.85 24.64 -0.75
C ARG A 3 5.17 23.90 -0.65
N ALA A 4 5.54 23.44 0.55
CA ALA A 4 6.54 22.39 0.66
C ALA A 4 6.10 21.26 -0.27
N GLN A 5 7.01 20.79 -1.12
CA GLN A 5 6.68 19.75 -2.09
C GLN A 5 6.24 18.50 -1.32
N GLU A 6 5.02 18.01 -1.61
CA GLU A 6 4.48 16.80 -1.00
C GLU A 6 5.43 15.61 -1.27
N LYS A 7 5.70 14.80 -0.24
CA LYS A 7 6.61 13.65 -0.31
C LYS A 7 5.92 12.36 0.10
N VAL A 8 6.16 11.30 -0.67
CA VAL A 8 5.64 9.96 -0.39
C VAL A 8 6.77 8.96 -0.22
N ALA A 9 6.76 8.22 0.90
CA ALA A 9 7.63 7.07 1.10
C ALA A 9 6.99 5.82 0.49
N ILE A 10 7.78 5.05 -0.27
CA ILE A 10 7.37 3.75 -0.79
C ILE A 10 8.22 2.68 -0.11
N VAL A 11 7.59 1.90 0.77
CA VAL A 11 8.25 0.80 1.48
C VAL A 11 8.20 -0.44 0.59
N ASP A 12 9.38 -0.90 0.18
CA ASP A 12 9.54 -2.03 -0.74
C ASP A 12 9.61 -3.37 -0.01
N PHE A 13 8.61 -4.23 -0.22
CA PHE A 13 8.61 -5.61 0.26
C PHE A 13 9.03 -6.62 -0.81
N GLY A 14 9.73 -6.17 -1.85
CA GLY A 14 10.26 -7.00 -2.94
C GLY A 14 9.33 -7.07 -4.15
N SER A 15 8.50 -6.06 -4.38
CA SER A 15 7.62 -6.04 -5.56
C SER A 15 8.41 -5.77 -6.83
N GLN A 16 8.13 -6.54 -7.88
CA GLN A 16 8.56 -6.20 -9.26
C GLN A 16 8.00 -4.85 -9.74
N TYR A 17 6.95 -4.32 -9.10
CA TYR A 17 6.28 -3.08 -9.49
C TYR A 17 6.67 -1.85 -8.64
N THR A 18 7.56 -1.98 -7.66
CA THR A 18 7.90 -0.85 -6.76
C THR A 18 8.40 0.38 -7.53
N GLN A 19 9.26 0.18 -8.53
CA GLN A 19 9.75 1.27 -9.39
C GLN A 19 8.63 1.91 -10.22
N LEU A 20 7.64 1.12 -10.65
CA LEU A 20 6.48 1.63 -11.39
C LEU A 20 5.59 2.48 -10.47
N ILE A 21 5.38 2.07 -9.22
CA ILE A 21 4.65 2.87 -8.23
C ILE A 21 5.31 4.23 -8.05
N ALA A 22 6.63 4.26 -7.83
CA ALA A 22 7.39 5.52 -7.68
C ALA A 22 7.27 6.41 -8.91
N ARG A 23 7.37 5.83 -10.12
CA ARG A 23 7.16 6.56 -11.36
C ARG A 23 5.76 7.17 -11.44
N ARG A 24 4.70 6.43 -11.10
CA ARG A 24 3.32 6.93 -11.14
C ARG A 24 3.08 8.07 -10.15
N VAL A 25 3.64 7.98 -8.95
CA VAL A 25 3.57 9.08 -7.96
C VAL A 25 4.24 10.35 -8.51
N ARG A 26 5.41 10.22 -9.13
CA ARG A 26 6.12 11.35 -9.75
C ARG A 26 5.39 11.94 -10.95
N GLU A 27 4.75 11.10 -11.77
CA GLU A 27 3.90 11.55 -12.89
C GLU A 27 2.69 12.36 -12.40
N LEU A 28 2.26 12.19 -11.14
CA LEU A 28 1.22 13.00 -10.49
C LEU A 28 1.77 14.28 -9.85
N GLY A 29 3.06 14.58 -9.99
CA GLY A 29 3.70 15.80 -9.48
C GLY A 29 4.17 15.74 -8.02
N VAL A 30 4.13 14.55 -7.40
CA VAL A 30 4.51 14.34 -5.99
C VAL A 30 5.91 13.72 -5.92
N PHE A 31 6.75 14.18 -4.98
CA PHE A 31 8.08 13.60 -4.79
C PHE A 31 7.96 12.22 -4.14
N SER A 32 8.80 11.26 -4.54
CA SER A 32 8.74 9.91 -4.00
C SER A 32 10.11 9.26 -3.82
N GLU A 33 10.29 8.56 -2.71
CA GLU A 33 11.48 7.79 -2.38
C GLU A 33 11.12 6.33 -2.09
N ILE A 34 11.99 5.41 -2.48
CA ILE A 34 11.82 3.98 -2.25
C ILE A 34 12.77 3.57 -1.13
N HIS A 35 12.25 2.86 -0.14
CA HIS A 35 13.01 2.42 1.02
C HIS A 35 12.80 0.94 1.30
N ALA A 36 13.80 0.35 1.93
CA ALA A 36 13.67 -0.95 2.57
C ALA A 36 12.75 -0.86 3.81
N PRO A 37 12.20 -1.98 4.29
CA PRO A 37 11.20 -2.00 5.36
C PRO A 37 11.77 -1.76 6.77
N ASN A 38 13.02 -1.31 6.88
CA ASN A 38 13.75 -1.08 8.12
C ASN A 38 13.82 0.39 8.55
N LEU A 39 13.04 1.28 7.91
CA LEU A 39 12.94 2.69 8.30
C LEU A 39 12.42 2.83 9.73
N SER A 40 12.94 3.81 10.45
CA SER A 40 12.41 4.22 11.74
C SER A 40 11.10 4.99 11.59
N ILE A 41 10.35 5.08 12.69
CA ILE A 41 9.11 5.87 12.74
C ILE A 41 9.41 7.36 12.56
N GLU A 42 10.56 7.82 13.08
CA GLU A 42 11.03 9.19 12.91
C GLU A 42 11.28 9.50 11.44
N GLU A 43 11.97 8.63 10.72
CA GLU A 43 12.19 8.78 9.27
C GLU A 43 10.86 8.80 8.51
N LEU A 44 9.93 7.90 8.84
CA LEU A 44 8.61 7.83 8.19
C LEU A 44 7.74 9.05 8.49
N SER A 45 7.94 9.72 9.61
CA SER A 45 7.18 10.91 10.00
C SER A 45 7.50 12.15 9.16
N GLU A 46 8.59 12.13 8.38
CA GLU A 46 8.97 13.23 7.49
C GLU A 46 8.20 13.25 6.16
N TYR A 47 7.36 12.23 5.90
CA TYR A 47 6.59 12.09 4.66
C TYR A 47 5.12 12.49 4.84
N ASP A 48 4.48 12.91 3.76
CA ASP A 48 3.05 13.27 3.72
C ASP A 48 2.15 12.06 3.40
N GLY A 49 2.74 10.94 2.98
CA GLY A 49 2.03 9.71 2.65
C GLY A 49 2.98 8.51 2.58
N ILE A 50 2.44 7.32 2.84
CA ILE A 50 3.21 6.06 2.80
C ILE A 50 2.51 5.07 1.88
N ILE A 51 3.27 4.42 1.00
CA ILE A 51 2.80 3.30 0.18
C ILE A 51 3.55 2.04 0.62
N LEU A 52 2.81 1.02 1.06
CA LEU A 52 3.31 -0.31 1.34
C LEU A 52 3.20 -1.15 0.07
N SER A 53 4.34 -1.49 -0.55
CA SER A 53 4.35 -2.17 -1.85
C SER A 53 3.89 -3.63 -1.77
N GLY A 54 3.77 -4.27 -2.93
CA GLY A 54 3.58 -5.72 -2.99
C GLY A 54 4.85 -6.49 -2.62
N GLY A 55 4.76 -7.82 -2.66
CA GLY A 55 5.90 -8.69 -2.39
C GLY A 55 5.55 -10.14 -2.71
N PRO A 56 6.55 -11.00 -2.94
CA PRO A 56 6.34 -12.41 -3.23
C PRO A 56 6.09 -13.27 -1.97
N ALA A 57 6.40 -12.72 -0.80
CA ALA A 57 6.31 -13.38 0.49
C ALA A 57 4.86 -13.56 0.95
N SER A 58 4.64 -14.52 1.85
CA SER A 58 3.41 -14.63 2.64
C SER A 58 3.58 -13.89 3.96
N VAL A 59 2.56 -13.14 4.41
CA VAL A 59 2.61 -12.45 5.71
C VAL A 59 2.77 -13.38 6.93
N PHE A 60 2.53 -14.68 6.74
CA PHE A 60 2.68 -15.72 7.76
C PHE A 60 4.02 -16.46 7.70
N GLU A 61 4.84 -16.20 6.68
CA GLU A 61 6.13 -16.85 6.53
C GLU A 61 7.13 -16.32 7.58
N GLU A 62 7.94 -17.22 8.14
CA GLU A 62 8.96 -16.83 9.10
C GLU A 62 10.00 -15.94 8.41
N GLY A 63 10.29 -14.77 9.00
CA GLY A 63 11.18 -13.78 8.40
C GLY A 63 10.56 -12.97 7.25
N ALA A 64 9.24 -13.05 7.03
CA ALA A 64 8.56 -12.23 6.05
C ALA A 64 8.84 -10.72 6.29
N PRO A 65 9.12 -9.94 5.23
CA PRO A 65 9.36 -8.50 5.35
C PRO A 65 8.19 -7.78 6.04
N SER A 66 8.46 -6.99 7.08
CA SER A 66 7.42 -6.34 7.89
C SER A 66 7.84 -4.93 8.28
N ILE A 67 6.91 -4.17 8.87
CA ILE A 67 7.12 -2.81 9.37
C ILE A 67 6.54 -2.69 10.79
N GLY A 68 7.07 -1.77 11.59
CA GLY A 68 6.53 -1.47 12.92
C GLY A 68 5.07 -1.02 12.84
N LYS A 69 4.18 -1.62 13.65
CA LYS A 69 2.74 -1.26 13.71
C LYS A 69 2.52 0.19 14.12
N GLU A 70 3.51 0.80 14.77
CA GLU A 70 3.53 2.17 15.23
C GLU A 70 3.38 3.15 14.05
N VAL A 71 3.73 2.73 12.82
CA VAL A 71 3.53 3.53 11.59
C VAL A 71 2.08 3.96 11.41
N PHE A 72 1.11 3.12 11.80
CA PHE A 72 -0.31 3.41 11.67
C PHE A 72 -0.80 4.47 12.69
N SER A 73 0.04 4.85 13.65
CA SER A 73 -0.25 5.89 14.65
C SER A 73 0.26 7.27 14.25
N LEU A 74 0.95 7.41 13.12
CA LEU A 74 1.53 8.68 12.65
C LEU A 74 0.48 9.72 12.20
N GLY A 75 -0.77 9.30 11.96
CA GLY A 75 -1.82 10.18 11.42
C GLY A 75 -1.63 10.55 9.95
N ILE A 76 -0.69 9.89 9.27
CA ILE A 76 -0.37 10.06 7.85
C ILE A 76 -1.16 9.03 7.02
N PRO A 77 -1.66 9.37 5.81
CA PRO A 77 -2.32 8.40 4.93
C PRO A 77 -1.39 7.25 4.51
N ILE A 78 -1.88 6.01 4.62
CA ILE A 78 -1.14 4.80 4.24
C ILE A 78 -1.95 4.00 3.22
N LEU A 79 -1.33 3.64 2.10
CA LEU A 79 -1.89 2.78 1.06
C LEU A 79 -1.14 1.45 1.01
N GLY A 80 -1.83 0.34 1.27
CA GLY A 80 -1.30 -1.00 1.07
C GLY A 80 -1.66 -1.57 -0.31
N ILE A 81 -0.69 -2.13 -1.01
CA ILE A 81 -0.88 -2.78 -2.32
C ILE A 81 -0.49 -4.26 -2.22
N CYS A 82 -1.42 -5.16 -2.53
CA CYS A 82 -1.19 -6.62 -2.48
C CYS A 82 -0.62 -7.07 -1.12
N TYR A 83 0.64 -7.49 -1.05
CA TYR A 83 1.32 -7.84 0.20
C TYR A 83 1.20 -6.73 1.26
N GLY A 84 1.44 -5.46 0.91
CA GLY A 84 1.30 -4.35 1.85
C GLY A 84 -0.11 -4.20 2.42
N MET A 85 -1.15 -4.53 1.63
CA MET A 85 -2.54 -4.56 2.10
C MET A 85 -2.77 -5.71 3.08
N GLN A 86 -2.23 -6.91 2.78
CA GLN A 86 -2.32 -8.07 3.67
C GLN A 86 -1.58 -7.81 4.99
N LEU A 87 -0.38 -7.23 4.92
CA LEU A 87 0.43 -6.88 6.07
C LEU A 87 -0.31 -5.87 6.96
N MET A 88 -0.88 -4.82 6.37
CA MET A 88 -1.71 -3.85 7.09
C MET A 88 -2.90 -4.52 7.78
N ALA A 89 -3.62 -5.40 7.08
CA ALA A 89 -4.73 -6.14 7.68
C ALA A 89 -4.25 -7.01 8.86
N HIS A 90 -3.12 -7.70 8.73
CA HIS A 90 -2.55 -8.54 9.77
C HIS A 90 -2.14 -7.72 11.02
N LEU A 91 -1.38 -6.63 10.82
CA LEU A 91 -0.86 -5.79 11.91
C LEU A 91 -1.96 -5.02 12.66
N LEU A 92 -3.06 -4.69 11.99
CA LEU A 92 -4.22 -4.01 12.59
C LEU A 92 -5.25 -4.98 13.20
N GLY A 93 -4.91 -6.27 13.34
CA GLY A 93 -5.76 -7.28 13.99
C GLY A 93 -6.86 -7.86 13.09
N GLY A 94 -6.82 -7.58 11.80
CA GLY A 94 -7.62 -8.24 10.79
C GLY A 94 -7.16 -9.68 10.52
N LYS A 95 -7.92 -10.40 9.69
CA LYS A 95 -7.62 -11.78 9.31
C LYS A 95 -7.21 -11.84 7.85
N VAL A 96 -6.04 -12.41 7.59
CA VAL A 96 -5.60 -12.81 6.25
C VAL A 96 -5.75 -14.34 6.17
N SER A 97 -6.24 -14.85 5.06
CA SER A 97 -6.40 -16.30 4.85
C SER A 97 -5.59 -16.74 3.64
N PRO A 98 -4.96 -17.93 3.72
CA PRO A 98 -4.30 -18.49 2.55
C PRO A 98 -5.33 -18.79 1.46
N ALA A 99 -4.99 -18.43 0.23
CA ALA A 99 -5.72 -18.88 -0.93
C ALA A 99 -5.03 -20.14 -1.50
N PRO A 100 -5.80 -21.12 -2.01
CA PRO A 100 -5.23 -22.34 -2.59
C PRO A 100 -4.38 -22.06 -3.84
N GLU A 101 -4.66 -20.97 -4.57
CA GLU A 101 -3.90 -20.55 -5.74
C GLU A 101 -3.57 -19.06 -5.68
N ARG A 102 -2.42 -18.69 -6.25
CA ARG A 102 -2.04 -17.27 -6.44
C ARG A 102 -2.70 -16.77 -7.73
N GLU A 103 -3.64 -15.85 -7.60
CA GLU A 103 -4.30 -15.25 -8.75
C GLU A 103 -3.48 -14.09 -9.32
N TYR A 104 -3.02 -14.22 -10.55
CA TYR A 104 -2.45 -13.13 -11.34
C TYR A 104 -3.19 -13.07 -12.68
N GLY A 105 -3.92 -11.98 -12.93
CA GLY A 105 -4.69 -11.84 -14.15
C GLY A 105 -5.68 -10.68 -14.12
N GLY A 106 -6.38 -10.48 -15.23
CA GLY A 106 -7.49 -9.53 -15.29
C GLY A 106 -8.65 -10.05 -14.46
N ALA A 107 -9.18 -9.19 -13.58
CA ALA A 107 -10.40 -9.46 -12.82
C ALA A 107 -11.36 -8.29 -13.00
N VAL A 108 -12.66 -8.58 -13.00
CA VAL A 108 -13.70 -7.54 -13.00
C VAL A 108 -14.11 -7.28 -11.55
N LEU A 109 -13.85 -6.07 -11.07
CA LEU A 109 -14.24 -5.65 -9.73
C LEU A 109 -15.69 -5.17 -9.70
N THR A 110 -16.43 -5.57 -8.67
CA THR A 110 -17.74 -5.00 -8.34
C THR A 110 -17.55 -3.93 -7.28
N VAL A 111 -17.93 -2.69 -7.57
CA VAL A 111 -17.78 -1.56 -6.64
C VAL A 111 -19.13 -1.26 -5.99
N ASP A 112 -19.29 -1.70 -4.75
CA ASP A 112 -20.53 -1.49 -3.98
C ASP A 112 -20.72 -0.02 -3.59
N ARG A 113 -19.62 0.69 -3.29
CA ARG A 113 -19.60 2.10 -2.88
C ARG A 113 -18.44 2.85 -3.54
N ALA A 114 -18.76 3.77 -4.43
CA ALA A 114 -17.77 4.64 -5.09
C ALA A 114 -17.39 5.84 -4.19
N GLN A 115 -16.69 5.56 -3.08
CA GLN A 115 -16.25 6.56 -2.10
C GLN A 115 -14.76 6.39 -1.78
N GLY A 116 -14.15 7.42 -1.18
CA GLY A 116 -12.72 7.40 -0.83
C GLY A 116 -11.84 7.18 -2.06
N ILE A 117 -10.93 6.20 -2.00
CA ILE A 117 -10.03 5.85 -3.11
C ILE A 117 -10.76 5.35 -4.38
N PHE A 118 -12.03 4.95 -4.27
CA PHE A 118 -12.87 4.52 -5.40
C PHE A 118 -13.83 5.61 -5.88
N SER A 119 -13.69 6.84 -5.36
CA SER A 119 -14.48 7.98 -5.85
C SER A 119 -14.24 8.20 -7.35
N GLY A 120 -15.32 8.47 -8.09
CA GLY A 120 -15.27 8.64 -9.54
C GLY A 120 -15.38 7.33 -10.36
N LEU A 121 -15.34 6.16 -9.73
CA LEU A 121 -15.66 4.89 -10.40
C LEU A 121 -17.18 4.67 -10.47
N ARG A 122 -17.65 3.95 -11.49
CA ARG A 122 -19.06 3.56 -11.58
C ARG A 122 -19.34 2.43 -10.59
N THR A 123 -20.42 2.55 -9.84
CA THR A 123 -20.94 1.44 -9.05
C THR A 123 -21.57 0.41 -9.99
N THR A 124 -21.17 -0.85 -9.85
CA THR A 124 -21.80 -1.97 -10.52
C THR A 124 -22.63 -2.69 -9.46
N LYS A 125 -23.96 -2.78 -9.64
CA LYS A 125 -24.74 -3.73 -8.87
C LYS A 125 -24.44 -5.11 -9.47
N GLY A 126 -23.73 -5.96 -8.74
CA GLY A 126 -23.48 -7.34 -9.15
C GLY A 126 -24.80 -8.07 -9.49
N TYR A 127 -24.74 -8.98 -10.46
CA TYR A 127 -25.85 -9.87 -10.81
C TYR A 127 -26.38 -10.56 -9.54
N ARG A 128 -27.70 -10.55 -9.36
CA ARG A 128 -28.39 -11.51 -8.50
C ARG A 128 -28.28 -12.90 -9.11
#